data_AF-A0A174KCF5-F1
#
_entry.id   AF-A0A174KCF5-F1
#
_cell.length_a   1.000
_cell.length_b   1.000
_cell.length_c   1.000
_cell.angle_alpha   90.00
_cell.angle_beta   90.00
_cell.angle_gamma   90.00
#
_symmetry.space_group_name_H-M   'P 1'
#
loop_
_entity.id
_entity.type
_entity.pdbx_description
1 polymer ?
#
loop_
_entity_poly.entity_id
_entity_poly.type
_entity_poly.pdbx_seq_one_letter_code
_entity_poly.pdbx_strand_id
1 'polypeptide(L)' 'MEIKDFIENFAEQFDDTTVEMLGAGTKFRELDEWSSLIALSVIAMVDEVYGITINGEDIRSSQTISDLFNRIMDKK' A
#
# COMPACT_ATOMS: atom_id res chain seq x y z
N MET A 1 0.33 -5.48 -13.30
CA MET A 1 1.03 -4.90 -12.14
C MET A 1 1.60 -6.08 -11.41
N GLU A 2 2.91 -6.10 -11.23
CA GLU A 2 3.55 -7.10 -10.38
C GLU A 2 3.57 -6.59 -8.94
N ILE A 3 3.60 -7.50 -7.95
CA ILE A 3 3.65 -7.12 -6.54
C ILE A 3 4.93 -6.34 -6.19
N LYS A 4 6.01 -6.56 -6.94
CA LYS A 4 7.28 -5.84 -6.76
C LYS A 4 7.13 -4.35 -7.07
N ASP A 5 6.54 -4.02 -8.22
CA ASP A 5 6.26 -2.63 -8.61
C ASP A 5 5.36 -1.94 -7.59
N PHE A 6 4.39 -2.67 -7.03
CA PHE A 6 3.53 -2.14 -5.97
C PHE A 6 4.29 -1.85 -4.68
N ILE A 7 5.18 -2.75 -4.25
CA ILE A 7 6.01 -2.56 -3.05
C ILE A 7 6.94 -1.35 -3.23
N GLU A 8 7.51 -1.15 -4.42
CA GLU A 8 8.33 0.02 -4.75
C GLU A 8 7.51 1.32 -4.59
N ASN A 9 6.38 1.45 -5.28
CA ASN A 9 5.50 2.63 -5.19
C ASN A 9 4.93 2.84 -3.77
N PHE A 10 4.72 1.75 -3.03
CA PHE A 10 4.25 1.81 -1.65
C PHE A 10 5.34 2.35 -0.71
N ALA A 11 6.60 1.94 -0.89
CA ALA A 11 7.73 2.45 -0.11
C ALA A 11 7.91 3.96 -0.28
N GLU A 12 7.67 4.49 -1.49
CA GLU A 12 7.76 5.93 -1.77
C GLU A 12 6.76 6.79 -1.00
N GLN A 13 5.76 6.18 -0.35
CA GLN A 13 4.81 6.90 0.50
C GLN A 13 5.35 7.19 1.90
N PHE A 14 6.51 6.66 2.25
CA PHE A 14 7.17 6.78 3.55
C PHE A 14 8.45 7.61 3.42
N ASP A 15 8.86 8.25 4.51
CA ASP A 15 10.06 9.10 4.53
C ASP A 15 11.30 8.27 4.89
N ASP A 16 11.20 7.41 5.91
CA ASP A 16 12.33 6.62 6.44
C ASP A 16 12.27 5.12 6.09
N THR A 17 11.08 4.59 5.75
CA THR A 17 10.89 3.18 5.40
C THR A 17 11.23 2.92 3.93
N THR A 18 12.35 2.26 3.68
CA THR A 18 12.80 1.94 2.31
C THR A 18 12.20 0.64 1.77
N VAL A 19 12.26 0.45 0.45
CA VAL A 19 11.73 -0.74 -0.23
C VAL A 19 12.36 -2.05 0.28
N GLU A 20 13.63 -2.01 0.70
CA GLU A 20 14.34 -3.18 1.23
C GLU A 20 13.82 -3.63 2.61
N MET A 21 13.13 -2.73 3.33
CA MET A 21 12.47 -3.02 4.62
C MET A 21 11.08 -3.62 4.41
N LEU A 22 10.55 -3.57 3.18
CA LEU A 22 9.21 -4.00 2.84
C LEU A 22 9.21 -5.33 2.10
N GLY A 23 8.14 -6.08 2.30
CA GLY A 23 7.87 -7.32 1.60
C GLY A 23 6.38 -7.61 1.57
N ALA A 24 6.00 -8.61 0.76
CA ALA A 24 4.61 -9.00 0.59
C ALA A 24 3.90 -9.32 1.93
N GLY A 25 4.61 -9.93 2.88
CA GLY A 25 4.09 -10.28 4.20
C GLY A 25 4.18 -9.16 5.24
N THR A 26 4.73 -7.99 4.90
CA THR A 26 4.87 -6.89 5.85
C THR A 26 3.49 -6.38 6.26
N LYS A 27 3.26 -6.34 7.57
CA LYS A 27 2.06 -5.74 8.15
C LYS A 27 2.25 -4.23 8.24
N PHE A 28 1.89 -3.54 7.15
CA PHE A 28 2.18 -2.12 6.99
C PHE A 28 1.59 -1.21 8.09
N ARG A 29 0.55 -1.65 8.80
CA ARG A 29 -0.05 -0.90 9.92
C ARG A 29 0.72 -1.01 11.23
N GLU A 30 1.66 -1.94 11.31
CA GLU A 30 2.58 -2.08 12.45
C GLU A 30 3.88 -1.30 12.23
N LEU A 31 4.04 -0.61 11.09
CA LEU A 31 5.18 0.29 10.84
C LEU A 31 5.04 1.56 11.67
N ASP A 32 6.15 2.03 12.24
CA ASP A 32 6.16 3.20 13.13
C ASP A 32 5.67 4.48 12.43
N GLU A 33 5.97 4.64 11.14
CA GLU A 33 5.53 5.77 10.32
C GLU A 33 4.06 5.69 9.91
N TRP A 34 3.41 4.53 10.08
CA TRP A 34 2.04 4.35 9.62
C TRP A 34 1.09 5.30 10.32
N SER A 35 0.39 6.11 9.53
CA SER A 35 -0.58 7.10 10.02
C SER A 35 -1.77 7.22 9.07
N SER A 36 -2.77 8.00 9.47
CA SER A 36 -3.89 8.32 8.57
C SER A 36 -3.42 9.11 7.34
N LEU A 37 -2.33 9.88 7.44
CA LEU A 37 -1.75 10.61 6.32
C LEU A 37 -1.13 9.64 5.31
N ILE A 38 -0.30 8.70 5.78
CA ILE A 38 0.27 7.64 4.93
C ILE A 38 -0.83 6.82 4.26
N ALA A 39 -1.88 6.47 5.00
CA ALA A 39 -3.02 5.76 4.43
C ALA A 39 -3.69 6.56 3.30
N LEU A 40 -3.82 7.88 3.42
CA LEU A 40 -4.34 8.74 2.35
C LEU A 40 -3.37 8.83 1.17
N SER A 41 -2.06 8.94 1.41
CA SER A 41 -1.04 8.93 0.36
C SER A 41 -1.07 7.63 -0.44
N VAL A 42 -1.21 6.48 0.23
CA VAL A 42 -1.37 5.18 -0.44
C VAL A 42 -2.65 5.14 -1.30
N ILE A 43 -3.77 5.66 -0.81
CA ILE A 43 -5.01 5.74 -1.62
C ILE A 43 -4.79 6.58 -2.88
N ALA A 44 -4.21 7.77 -2.72
CA ALA A 44 -3.92 8.66 -3.84
C ALA A 44 -2.95 8.02 -4.84
N MET A 45 -1.86 7.40 -4.37
CA MET A 45 -0.91 6.67 -5.19
C MET A 45 -1.59 5.59 -6.03
N VAL A 46 -2.49 4.81 -5.44
CA VAL A 46 -3.18 3.73 -6.17
C VAL A 46 -4.11 4.29 -7.25
N ASP A 47 -4.80 5.39 -6.96
CA ASP A 47 -5.67 6.08 -7.92
C ASP A 47 -4.87 6.69 -9.08
N GLU A 48 -3.75 7.37 -8.78
CA GLU A 48 -2.91 8.06 -9.77
C GLU A 48 -2.11 7.09 -10.65
N VAL A 49 -1.49 6.06 -10.06
CA VAL A 49 -0.57 5.16 -10.77
C VAL A 49 -1.34 4.05 -11.50
N TYR A 50 -2.41 3.54 -10.91
CA TYR A 50 -3.13 2.38 -11.44
C TYR A 50 -4.53 2.69 -11.96
N GLY A 51 -5.06 3.89 -11.71
CA GLY A 51 -6.43 4.26 -12.08
C GLY A 51 -7.49 3.47 -11.31
N ILE A 52 -7.14 2.96 -10.12
CA ILE A 52 -8.03 2.14 -9.28
C ILE A 52 -8.34 2.91 -8.01
N THR A 53 -9.63 3.16 -7.77
CA THR A 53 -10.04 3.81 -6.53
C THR A 53 -10.24 2.78 -5.43
N ILE A 54 -9.44 2.88 -4.37
CA ILE A 54 -9.64 2.18 -3.10
C ILE A 54 -10.08 3.15 -2.01
N ASN A 55 -10.72 2.64 -0.95
CA ASN A 55 -11.16 3.45 0.17
C ASN A 55 -10.52 3.01 1.50
N GLY A 56 -10.80 3.76 2.56
CA GLY A 56 -10.28 3.44 3.90
C GLY A 56 -10.76 2.09 4.45
N GLU A 57 -11.88 1.54 3.97
CA GLU A 57 -12.32 0.19 4.33
C GLU A 57 -11.44 -0.87 3.69
N ASP A 58 -11.07 -0.72 2.41
CA ASP A 58 -10.16 -1.63 1.70
C ASP A 58 -8.80 -1.72 2.42
N ILE A 59 -8.28 -0.59 2.91
CA ILE A 59 -7.05 -0.55 3.73
C ILE A 59 -7.27 -1.17 5.11
N ARG A 60 -8.37 -0.85 5.80
CA ARG A 60 -8.67 -1.39 7.13
C ARG A 60 -8.89 -2.90 7.13
N SER A 61 -9.30 -3.46 6.01
CA SER A 61 -9.56 -4.89 5.86
C SER A 61 -8.39 -5.65 5.22
N SER A 62 -7.26 -4.99 5.01
CA SER A 62 -5.97 -5.56 4.61
C SER A 62 -4.98 -5.53 5.77
N GLN A 63 -4.31 -6.65 6.05
CA GLN A 63 -3.30 -6.72 7.12
C GLN A 63 -1.90 -6.52 6.57
N THR A 64 -1.61 -7.14 5.43
CA THR A 64 -0.30 -7.15 4.77
C THR A 64 -0.30 -6.41 3.45
N ILE A 65 0.88 -6.05 2.96
CA ILE A 65 1.04 -5.41 1.64
C ILE A 65 0.45 -6.31 0.55
N SER A 66 0.63 -7.63 0.64
CA SER A 66 0.02 -8.58 -0.30
C SER A 66 -1.50 -8.59 -0.24
N ASP A 67 -2.11 -8.45 0.95
CA ASP A 67 -3.57 -8.39 1.06
C ASP A 67 -4.11 -7.15 0.34
N LEU A 68 -3.47 -6.01 0.55
CA LEU A 68 -3.86 -4.76 -0.10
C LEU A 68 -3.68 -4.84 -1.62
N PHE A 69 -2.55 -5.38 -2.08
CA PHE A 69 -2.30 -5.63 -3.50
C PHE A 69 -3.37 -6.51 -4.13
N ASN A 70 -3.73 -7.63 -3.49
CA ASN A 70 -4.76 -8.54 -3.98
C ASN A 70 -6.12 -7.84 -4.07
N ARG A 71 -6.49 -7.02 -3.07
CA ARG A 71 -7.73 -6.22 -3.14
C ARG A 71 -7.76 -5.24 -4.29
N ILE A 72 -6.62 -4.61 -4.59
CA ILE A 72 -6.51 -3.69 -5.73
C ILE A 72 -6.70 -4.48 -7.04
N MET A 73 -6.05 -5.64 -7.14
CA MET A 73 -6.17 -6.52 -8.31
C MET A 73 -7.60 -7.05 -8.53
N ASP A 74 -8.36 -7.32 -7.46
CA ASP A 74 -9.76 -7.76 -7.54
C ASP A 74 -10.70 -6.65 -8.05
N LYS A 75 -10.30 -5.38 -7.96
CA LYS A 75 -11.09 -4.21 -8.41
C LYS A 75 -10.71 -3.74 -9.82
N LYS A 76 -9.68 -4.33 -10.42
CA LYS A 76 -9.21 -4.02 -11.76
C LYS A 76 -10.08 -4.65 -12.84
#